data_AF-A0A6H3P2I1-F1
#
_entry.id   AF-A0A6H3P2I1-F1
#
_cell.length_a   1.000
_cell.length_b   1.000
_cell.length_c   1.000
_cell.angle_alpha   90.00
_cell.angle_beta   90.00
_cell.angle_gamma   90.00
#
_symmetry.space_group_name_H-M   'P 1'
#
loop_
_entity.id
_entity.type
_entity.pdbx_description
1 polymer ?
#
loop_
_entity_poly.entity_id
_entity_poly.type
_entity_poly.pdbx_seq_one_letter_code
_entity_poly.pdbx_strand_id
1 'polypeptide(L)'
;MLGIKTLQTDVNGTIVKGTLQMNARGSYQLDLISPYKGAMFTFSFPKNYFVLGDGQTSEIDDCAKSHLRTLFFKSESIKKEIPKFEQELKEFWLELETISVLSPNEWNEKCMFLKKALHEGYMDADTYEKTLNDLTKVMEKKYFEREKRCEVFLSQYLPEYSHLQNHFSWIQFCYELTEKKHLLLL
;
A
#
# COMPACT_ATOMS: atom_id res chain seq x y z
N MET A 1 -29.98 18.11 -8.38
CA MET A 1 -29.27 17.15 -7.52
C MET A 1 -28.57 16.15 -8.43
N LEU A 2 -27.25 16.05 -8.39
CA LEU A 2 -26.53 14.96 -9.07
C LEU A 2 -26.89 13.67 -8.35
N GLY A 3 -27.80 12.89 -8.94
CA GLY A 3 -28.44 11.76 -8.28
C GLY A 3 -27.46 10.62 -8.01
N ILE A 4 -27.21 10.33 -6.74
CA ILE A 4 -26.54 9.10 -6.32
C ILE A 4 -27.58 7.99 -6.39
N LYS A 5 -27.33 6.97 -7.22
CA LYS A 5 -28.19 5.79 -7.34
C LYS A 5 -27.54 4.60 -6.67
N THR A 6 -28.26 3.94 -5.75
CA THR A 6 -27.80 2.68 -5.18
C THR A 6 -28.20 1.53 -6.10
N LEU A 7 -27.25 0.66 -6.41
CA LEU A 7 -27.42 -0.53 -7.22
C LEU A 7 -27.20 -1.78 -6.36
N GLN A 8 -27.94 -2.84 -6.69
CA GLN A 8 -27.82 -4.13 -6.04
C GLN A 8 -27.84 -5.24 -7.09
N THR A 9 -26.98 -6.24 -6.93
CA THR A 9 -26.98 -7.46 -7.73
C THR A 9 -26.62 -8.66 -6.85
N ASP A 10 -27.12 -9.84 -7.22
CA ASP A 10 -26.68 -11.11 -6.63
C ASP A 10 -25.51 -11.65 -7.46
N VAL A 11 -24.45 -12.05 -6.76
CA VAL A 11 -23.30 -12.75 -7.35
C VAL A 11 -23.05 -14.00 -6.53
N ASN A 12 -23.40 -15.16 -7.09
CA ASN A 12 -23.21 -16.47 -6.45
C ASN A 12 -23.78 -16.52 -5.00
N GLY A 13 -24.96 -15.92 -4.77
CA GLY A 13 -25.60 -15.88 -3.45
C GLY A 13 -25.08 -14.79 -2.50
N THR A 14 -24.15 -13.94 -2.95
CA THR A 14 -23.67 -12.76 -2.22
C THR A 14 -24.37 -11.51 -2.73
N ILE A 15 -24.96 -10.72 -1.82
CA ILE A 15 -25.57 -9.44 -2.16
C ILE A 15 -24.48 -8.38 -2.31
N VAL A 16 -24.23 -7.99 -3.55
CA VAL A 16 -23.27 -6.94 -3.91
C VAL A 16 -24.01 -5.63 -4.09
N LYS A 17 -23.57 -4.58 -3.39
CA LYS A 17 -24.15 -3.23 -3.46
C LYS A 17 -23.11 -2.21 -3.87
N GLY A 18 -23.52 -1.23 -4.67
CA GLY A 18 -22.65 -0.11 -5.03
C GLY A 18 -23.43 1.18 -5.27
N THR A 19 -22.73 2.31 -5.27
CA THR A 19 -23.29 3.61 -5.64
C THR A 19 -22.80 4.04 -7.00
N LEU A 20 -23.75 4.41 -7.85
CA LEU A 20 -23.49 5.07 -9.12
C LEU A 20 -23.73 6.57 -8.94
N GLN A 21 -22.71 7.38 -9.19
CA GLN A 21 -22.78 8.84 -9.16
C GLN A 21 -22.14 9.44 -10.39
N MET A 22 -22.63 10.59 -10.86
CA MET A 22 -21.96 11.32 -11.93
C MET A 22 -20.97 12.32 -11.31
N ASN A 23 -19.69 12.21 -11.68
CA ASN A 23 -18.65 13.09 -11.15
C ASN A 23 -18.67 14.47 -11.82
N ALA A 24 -17.89 15.42 -11.28
CA ALA A 24 -17.82 16.80 -11.79
C ALA A 24 -17.29 16.90 -13.24
N ARG A 25 -16.61 15.86 -13.73
CA ARG A 25 -16.12 15.75 -15.12
C ARG A 25 -17.15 15.10 -16.05
N GLY A 26 -18.36 14.82 -15.55
CA GLY A 26 -19.45 14.23 -16.32
C GLY A 26 -19.31 12.73 -16.60
N SER A 27 -18.37 12.04 -15.95
CA SER A 27 -18.23 10.57 -16.04
C SER A 27 -19.06 9.87 -14.96
N TYR A 28 -19.49 8.65 -15.23
CA TYR A 28 -20.11 7.82 -14.21
C TYR A 28 -19.03 7.21 -13.33
N GLN A 29 -19.25 7.29 -12.03
CA GLN A 29 -18.42 6.74 -10.98
C GLN A 29 -19.24 5.68 -10.25
N LEU A 30 -18.71 4.45 -10.23
CA LEU A 30 -19.29 3.32 -9.53
C LEU A 30 -18.39 2.95 -8.35
N ASP A 31 -18.94 3.00 -7.15
CA ASP A 31 -18.24 2.62 -5.92
C ASP A 31 -18.86 1.34 -5.35
N LEU A 32 -18.03 0.38 -4.93
CA LEU A 32 -18.46 -0.86 -4.29
C LEU A 32 -18.63 -0.62 -2.78
N ILE A 33 -19.77 -1.03 -2.20
CA ILE A 33 -20.12 -0.73 -0.79
C ILE A 33 -20.35 -1.99 0.04
N SER A 34 -20.74 -3.09 -0.59
CA SER A 34 -21.03 -4.37 0.09
C SER A 34 -20.53 -5.51 -0.79
N PRO A 35 -19.90 -6.56 -0.23
CA PRO A 35 -19.93 -6.96 1.20
C PRO A 35 -18.84 -6.37 2.11
N TYR A 36 -17.87 -5.61 1.59
CA TYR A 36 -16.75 -5.15 2.42
C TYR A 36 -16.99 -3.75 3.02
N LYS A 37 -16.25 -3.42 4.08
CA LYS A 37 -16.34 -2.13 4.78
C LYS A 37 -15.32 -1.15 4.19
N GLY A 38 -15.71 0.10 3.97
CA GLY A 38 -14.80 1.18 3.54
C GLY A 38 -15.01 1.66 2.10
N ALA A 39 -14.27 2.70 1.70
CA ALA A 39 -14.33 3.27 0.35
C ALA A 39 -13.61 2.32 -0.63
N MET A 40 -14.35 1.47 -1.32
CA MET A 40 -13.76 0.47 -2.20
C MET A 40 -13.94 0.80 -3.67
N PHE A 41 -12.80 0.65 -4.36
CA PHE A 41 -12.64 0.59 -5.81
C PHE A 41 -13.62 1.45 -6.59
N THR A 42 -13.26 2.71 -6.75
CA THR A 42 -13.95 3.63 -7.62
C THR A 42 -13.62 3.30 -9.08
N PHE A 43 -14.62 2.86 -9.84
CA PHE A 43 -14.50 2.71 -11.29
C PHE A 43 -15.12 3.92 -11.98
N SER A 44 -14.32 4.64 -12.76
CA SER A 44 -14.82 5.70 -13.65
C SER A 44 -14.94 5.15 -15.05
N PHE A 45 -16.12 5.24 -15.66
CA PHE A 45 -16.33 4.85 -17.05
C PHE A 45 -16.85 6.03 -17.89
N PRO A 46 -16.41 6.12 -19.17
CA PRO A 46 -16.76 7.24 -20.02
C PRO A 46 -18.27 7.32 -20.27
N LYS A 47 -18.73 8.55 -20.48
CA LYS A 47 -20.11 8.93 -20.72
C LYS A 47 -20.56 8.50 -22.12
N ASN A 48 -20.67 7.20 -22.37
CA ASN A 48 -21.25 6.71 -23.63
C ASN A 48 -22.79 6.82 -23.66
N TYR A 49 -23.41 7.07 -22.50
CA TYR A 49 -24.84 7.23 -22.37
C TYR A 49 -25.18 8.72 -22.20
N PHE A 50 -25.29 9.42 -23.32
CA PHE A 50 -25.93 10.74 -23.34
C PHE A 50 -27.43 10.54 -23.13
N VAL A 51 -28.01 11.45 -22.33
CA VAL A 51 -29.44 11.72 -22.19
C VAL A 51 -30.19 11.37 -23.48
N LEU A 52 -31.13 10.41 -23.46
CA LEU A 52 -32.31 10.28 -24.35
C LEU A 52 -33.11 8.98 -24.03
N GLY A 53 -34.23 9.10 -23.30
CA GLY A 53 -35.35 8.13 -23.25
C GLY A 53 -35.35 7.08 -22.10
N ASP A 54 -36.54 6.82 -21.54
CA ASP A 54 -36.78 5.89 -20.42
C ASP A 54 -36.24 4.46 -20.65
N GLY A 55 -36.13 4.02 -21.92
CA GLY A 55 -35.58 2.72 -22.28
C GLY A 55 -34.09 2.53 -21.96
N GLN A 56 -33.27 3.59 -22.04
CA GLN A 56 -31.82 3.52 -21.80
C GLN A 56 -31.44 3.51 -20.31
N THR A 57 -32.38 3.83 -19.41
CA THR A 57 -32.14 3.72 -17.95
C THR A 57 -31.91 2.28 -17.52
N SER A 58 -32.53 1.32 -18.21
CA SER A 58 -32.34 -0.12 -18.00
C SER A 58 -30.95 -0.58 -18.46
N GLU A 59 -30.49 -0.11 -19.62
CA GLU A 59 -29.15 -0.44 -20.15
C GLU A 59 -28.03 0.10 -19.27
N ILE A 60 -28.17 1.32 -18.74
CA ILE A 60 -27.22 1.90 -17.78
C ILE A 60 -27.19 1.09 -16.49
N ASP A 61 -28.34 0.67 -15.97
CA ASP A 61 -28.43 -0.15 -14.77
C ASP A 61 -27.82 -1.54 -14.96
N ASP A 62 -28.07 -2.18 -16.09
CA ASP A 62 -27.52 -3.50 -16.39
C ASP A 62 -26.02 -3.43 -16.66
N CYS A 63 -25.56 -2.38 -17.34
CA CYS A 63 -24.15 -2.06 -17.50
C CYS A 63 -23.47 -1.83 -16.15
N ALA A 64 -24.06 -1.00 -15.28
CA ALA A 64 -23.50 -0.70 -13.97
C ALA A 64 -23.52 -1.93 -13.03
N LYS A 65 -24.55 -2.77 -13.09
CA LYS A 65 -24.57 -4.08 -12.40
C LYS A 65 -23.48 -5.00 -12.91
N SER A 66 -23.24 -5.06 -14.22
CA SER A 66 -22.15 -5.85 -14.82
C SER A 66 -20.77 -5.38 -14.35
N HIS A 67 -20.55 -4.06 -14.31
CA HIS A 67 -19.34 -3.48 -13.74
C HIS A 67 -19.21 -3.77 -12.24
N LEU A 68 -20.32 -3.74 -11.49
CA LEU A 68 -20.34 -4.08 -10.07
C LEU A 68 -19.94 -5.54 -9.82
N ARG A 69 -20.38 -6.48 -10.67
CA ARG A 69 -19.92 -7.88 -10.66
C ARG A 69 -18.43 -7.99 -10.94
N THR A 70 -17.96 -7.26 -11.94
CA THR A 70 -16.53 -7.23 -12.29
C THR A 70 -15.69 -6.72 -11.14
N LEU A 71 -16.13 -5.65 -10.46
CA LEU A 71 -15.47 -5.12 -9.26
C LEU A 71 -15.45 -6.12 -8.11
N PHE A 72 -16.56 -6.83 -7.89
CA PHE A 72 -16.62 -7.89 -6.90
C PHE A 72 -15.62 -9.02 -7.19
N PHE A 73 -15.58 -9.55 -8.42
CA PHE A 73 -14.63 -10.61 -8.78
C PHE A 73 -13.17 -10.14 -8.73
N LYS A 74 -12.87 -8.89 -9.11
CA LYS A 74 -11.55 -8.30 -8.92
C LYS A 74 -11.17 -8.23 -7.44
N SER A 75 -12.09 -7.80 -6.59
CA SER A 75 -11.89 -7.73 -5.14
C SER A 75 -11.65 -9.12 -4.54
N GLU A 76 -12.41 -10.12 -4.95
CA GLU A 76 -12.22 -11.51 -4.51
C GLU A 76 -10.90 -12.12 -5.03
N SER A 77 -10.46 -11.77 -6.24
CA SER A 77 -9.15 -12.18 -6.76
C SER A 77 -8.02 -11.59 -5.93
N ILE A 78 -8.06 -10.29 -5.71
CA ILE A 78 -7.11 -9.57 -4.86
C ILE A 78 -7.08 -10.17 -3.45
N LYS A 79 -8.25 -10.45 -2.87
CA LYS A 79 -8.35 -11.03 -1.52
C LYS A 79 -7.64 -12.39 -1.41
N LYS A 80 -7.59 -13.18 -2.49
CA LYS A 80 -6.83 -14.44 -2.53
C LYS A 80 -5.32 -14.23 -2.59
N GLU A 81 -4.87 -13.09 -3.09
CA GLU A 81 -3.45 -12.72 -3.17
C GLU A 81 -2.93 -12.11 -1.88
N ILE A 82 -3.79 -11.52 -1.04
CA ILE A 82 -3.42 -10.90 0.25
C ILE A 82 -2.58 -11.84 1.13
N PRO A 83 -2.97 -13.10 1.41
CA PRO A 83 -2.19 -13.98 2.27
C PRO A 83 -0.78 -14.26 1.72
N LYS A 84 -0.65 -14.34 0.39
CA LYS A 84 0.64 -14.52 -0.29
C LYS A 84 1.52 -13.28 -0.10
N PHE A 85 0.95 -12.09 -0.32
CA PHE A 85 1.67 -10.84 -0.09
C PHE A 85 2.05 -10.65 1.39
N GLU A 86 1.16 -10.97 2.34
CA GLU A 86 1.48 -10.91 3.77
C GLU A 86 2.62 -11.85 4.16
N GLN A 87 2.68 -13.04 3.54
CA GLN A 87 3.78 -13.97 3.75
C GLN A 87 5.08 -13.42 3.18
N GLU A 88 5.08 -12.96 1.93
CA GLU A 88 6.25 -12.39 1.27
C GLU A 88 6.77 -11.15 2.01
N LEU A 89 5.89 -10.31 2.54
CA LEU A 89 6.25 -9.16 3.38
C LEU A 89 6.91 -9.61 4.70
N LYS A 90 6.39 -10.64 5.36
CA LYS A 90 7.01 -11.17 6.59
C LYS A 90 8.39 -11.73 6.31
N GLU A 91 8.53 -12.50 5.23
CA GLU A 91 9.82 -13.06 4.81
C GLU A 91 10.81 -11.94 4.49
N PHE A 92 10.39 -10.92 3.74
CA PHE A 92 11.19 -9.73 3.46
C PHE A 92 11.64 -9.00 4.73
N TRP A 93 10.76 -8.83 5.72
CA TRP A 93 11.13 -8.22 7.00
C TRP A 93 12.19 -9.02 7.75
N LEU A 94 12.05 -10.35 7.81
CA LEU A 94 13.04 -11.23 8.42
C LEU A 94 14.39 -11.11 7.69
N GLU A 95 14.39 -11.04 6.37
CA GLU A 95 15.60 -10.82 5.57
C GLU A 95 16.23 -9.45 5.86
N LEU A 96 15.43 -8.39 5.99
CA LEU A 96 15.91 -7.04 6.26
C LEU A 96 16.53 -6.93 7.67
N GLU A 97 15.94 -7.62 8.65
CA GLU A 97 16.45 -7.70 10.01
C GLU A 97 17.84 -8.35 10.08
N THR A 98 18.20 -9.25 9.16
CA THR A 98 19.55 -9.82 9.09
C THR A 98 20.65 -8.77 8.85
N ILE A 99 20.30 -7.64 8.20
CA ILE A 99 21.23 -6.52 8.02
C ILE A 99 21.20 -5.66 9.27
N SER A 100 21.91 -6.04 10.33
CA SER A 100 21.91 -5.27 11.59
C SER A 100 22.51 -3.86 11.41
N VAL A 101 21.67 -2.83 11.54
CA VAL A 101 22.04 -1.40 11.61
C VAL A 101 21.83 -0.90 13.03
N LEU A 102 22.61 0.10 13.44
CA LEU A 102 22.46 0.73 14.75
C LEU A 102 21.33 1.75 14.71
N SER A 103 20.41 1.65 15.66
CA SER A 103 19.47 2.71 15.96
C SER A 103 20.20 3.98 16.43
N PRO A 104 19.56 5.16 16.39
CA PRO A 104 20.17 6.40 16.88
C PRO A 104 20.69 6.32 18.33
N ASN A 105 20.00 5.56 19.19
CA ASN A 105 20.41 5.37 20.57
C ASN A 105 21.67 4.49 20.67
N GLU A 106 21.70 3.35 19.98
CA GLU A 106 22.87 2.46 19.97
C GLU A 106 24.09 3.15 19.34
N TRP A 107 23.87 3.98 18.31
CA TRP A 107 24.91 4.82 17.72
C TRP A 107 25.50 5.79 18.76
N ASN A 108 24.64 6.48 19.51
CA ASN A 108 25.05 7.42 20.54
C ASN A 108 25.82 6.71 21.67
N GLU A 109 25.33 5.55 22.12
CA GLU A 109 26.01 4.74 23.14
C GLU A 109 27.42 4.34 22.69
N LYS A 110 27.58 3.86 21.45
CA LYS A 110 28.91 3.53 20.90
C LYS A 110 29.81 4.75 20.77
N CYS A 111 29.28 5.88 20.35
CA CYS A 111 30.05 7.13 20.29
C CYS A 111 30.53 7.57 21.67
N MET A 112 29.67 7.49 22.68
CA MET A 112 30.00 7.83 24.06
C MET A 112 31.04 6.88 24.65
N PHE A 113 30.93 5.58 24.35
CA PHE A 113 31.93 4.58 24.74
C PHE A 113 33.31 4.89 24.17
N LEU A 114 33.40 5.19 22.86
CA LEU A 114 34.67 5.55 22.21
C LEU A 114 35.28 6.83 22.80
N LYS A 115 34.45 7.85 23.05
CA LYS A 115 34.89 9.10 23.70
C LYS A 115 35.43 8.86 25.11
N LYS A 116 34.79 7.97 25.87
CA LYS A 116 35.24 7.60 27.20
C LYS A 116 36.58 6.86 27.16
N ALA A 117 36.74 5.91 26.24
CA ALA A 117 38.00 5.18 26.06
C ALA A 117 39.17 6.11 25.69
N LEU A 118 38.93 7.13 24.86
CA LEU A 118 39.90 8.18 24.55
C LEU A 118 40.26 9.00 25.80
N HIS A 119 39.27 9.42 26.59
CA HIS A 119 39.50 10.22 27.79
C HIS A 119 40.27 9.46 28.88
N GLU A 120 39.99 8.17 29.03
CA GLU A 120 40.63 7.29 30.00
C GLU A 120 42.02 6.80 29.54
N GLY A 121 42.46 7.18 28.33
CA GLY A 121 43.79 6.84 27.79
C GLY A 121 43.92 5.41 27.27
N TYR A 122 42.80 4.69 27.10
CA TYR A 122 42.77 3.34 26.51
C TYR A 122 42.93 3.35 24.98
N MET A 123 42.80 4.51 24.34
CA MET A 123 43.10 4.72 22.92
C MET A 123 43.69 6.11 22.68
N ASP A 124 44.45 6.26 21.60
CA ASP A 124 44.90 7.57 21.10
C ASP A 124 43.91 8.20 20.11
N ALA A 125 44.13 9.48 19.79
CA ALA A 125 43.25 10.26 18.92
C ALA A 125 43.17 9.68 17.49
N ASP A 126 44.29 9.23 16.93
CA ASP A 126 44.36 8.67 15.59
C ASP A 126 43.55 7.37 15.49
N THR A 127 43.66 6.52 16.51
CA THR A 127 42.90 5.27 16.64
C THR A 127 41.42 5.56 16.85
N TYR A 128 41.06 6.59 17.62
CA TYR A 128 39.67 7.02 17.81
C TYR A 128 39.04 7.46 16.49
N GLU A 129 39.69 8.38 15.76
CA GLU A 129 39.19 8.90 14.49
C GLU A 129 39.04 7.79 13.45
N LYS A 130 40.05 6.92 13.34
CA LYS A 130 39.99 5.77 12.44
C LYS A 130 38.83 4.84 12.79
N THR A 131 38.68 4.49 14.06
CA THR A 131 37.60 3.59 14.53
C THR A 131 36.21 4.19 14.25
N LEU A 132 36.03 5.48 14.50
CA LEU A 132 34.78 6.18 14.23
C LEU A 132 34.46 6.24 12.73
N ASN A 133 35.45 6.52 11.90
CA ASN A 133 35.30 6.55 10.44
C ASN A 133 34.98 5.15 9.87
N ASP A 134 35.66 4.11 10.34
CA ASP A 134 35.40 2.73 9.93
C ASP A 134 33.99 2.29 10.34
N LEU A 135 33.56 2.63 11.56
CA LEU A 135 32.21 2.34 12.05
C LEU A 135 31.14 3.06 11.21
N THR A 136 31.35 4.34 10.89
CA THR A 136 30.46 5.15 10.05
C THR A 136 30.31 4.52 8.66
N LYS A 137 31.42 4.20 7.99
CA LYS A 137 31.40 3.57 6.65
C LYS A 137 30.67 2.23 6.65
N VAL A 138 30.88 1.40 7.68
CA VAL A 138 30.18 0.11 7.79
C VAL A 138 28.68 0.32 7.98
N MET A 139 28.26 1.30 8.79
CA MET A 139 26.83 1.62 8.95
C MET A 139 26.22 2.16 7.67
N GLU A 140 26.85 3.13 7.00
CA GLU A 140 26.38 3.68 5.72
C GLU A 140 26.19 2.59 4.67
N LYS A 141 27.16 1.68 4.55
CA LYS A 141 27.06 0.54 3.62
C LYS A 141 25.84 -0.34 3.92
N LYS A 142 25.58 -0.63 5.20
CA LYS A 142 24.43 -1.45 5.61
C LYS A 142 23.10 -0.73 5.44
N TYR A 143 23.05 0.58 5.71
CA TYR A 143 21.87 1.40 5.45
C TYR A 143 21.53 1.41 3.95
N PHE A 144 22.52 1.64 3.10
CA PHE A 144 22.35 1.60 1.64
C PHE A 144 21.91 0.21 1.14
N GLU A 145 22.43 -0.86 1.74
CA GLU A 145 22.00 -2.22 1.40
C GLU A 145 20.53 -2.47 1.77
N ARG A 146 20.08 -2.02 2.95
CA ARG A 146 18.65 -2.09 3.34
C ARG A 146 17.78 -1.30 2.37
N GLU A 147 18.15 -0.05 2.08
CA GLU A 147 17.43 0.83 1.18
C GLU A 147 17.25 0.18 -0.20
N LYS A 148 18.34 -0.32 -0.79
CA LYS A 148 18.28 -0.99 -2.10
C LYS A 148 17.40 -2.24 -2.10
N ARG A 149 17.38 -3.02 -1.02
CA ARG A 149 16.49 -4.19 -0.90
C ARG A 149 15.03 -3.76 -0.79
N CYS A 150 14.72 -2.70 -0.06
CA CYS A 150 13.39 -2.09 -0.03
C CYS A 150 12.94 -1.62 -1.42
N GLU A 151 13.82 -0.92 -2.15
CA GLU A 151 13.52 -0.47 -3.52
C GLU A 151 13.21 -1.65 -4.45
N VAL A 152 14.01 -2.72 -4.40
CA VAL A 152 13.79 -3.91 -5.22
C VAL A 152 12.47 -4.60 -4.86
N PHE A 153 12.19 -4.78 -3.56
CA PHE A 153 10.94 -5.36 -3.09
C PHE A 153 9.75 -4.53 -3.60
N LEU A 154 9.74 -3.21 -3.35
CA LEU A 154 8.68 -2.32 -3.82
C LEU A 154 8.54 -2.36 -5.36
N SER A 155 9.64 -2.43 -6.10
CA SER A 155 9.61 -2.49 -7.57
C SER A 155 9.00 -3.77 -8.14
N GLN A 156 8.95 -4.86 -7.37
CA GLN A 156 8.28 -6.10 -7.79
C GLN A 156 6.77 -6.00 -7.61
N TYR A 157 6.31 -5.31 -6.57
CA TYR A 157 4.89 -5.19 -6.23
C TYR A 157 4.23 -3.88 -6.70
N LEU A 158 4.97 -2.91 -7.24
CA LEU A 158 4.41 -1.67 -7.80
C LEU A 158 3.90 -1.77 -9.26
N PRO A 159 4.55 -2.51 -10.20
CA PRO A 159 4.13 -2.57 -11.60
C PRO A 159 2.77 -3.23 -11.79
N GLU A 160 2.48 -4.28 -11.01
CA GLU A 160 1.21 -5.01 -11.02
C GLU A 160 0.03 -4.17 -10.49
N TYR A 161 0.30 -3.04 -9.84
CA TYR A 161 -0.69 -2.13 -9.26
C TYR A 161 -0.50 -0.67 -9.71
N SER A 162 0.28 -0.44 -10.76
CA SER A 162 0.56 0.88 -11.35
C SER A 162 -0.70 1.65 -11.78
N HIS A 163 -1.77 0.93 -12.13
CA HIS A 163 -3.08 1.50 -12.45
C HIS A 163 -3.89 1.95 -11.21
N LEU A 164 -3.43 1.61 -10.00
CA LEU A 164 -3.93 2.13 -8.72
C LEU A 164 -3.10 3.32 -8.19
N GLN A 165 -2.02 3.73 -8.86
CA GLN A 165 -1.14 4.84 -8.43
C GLN A 165 -1.84 6.19 -8.23
N ASN A 166 -3.07 6.37 -8.75
CA ASN A 166 -3.77 7.64 -8.56
C ASN A 166 -4.41 7.83 -7.19
N HIS A 167 -4.49 6.81 -6.35
CA HIS A 167 -5.07 6.98 -5.02
C HIS A 167 -4.25 6.21 -3.98
N PHE A 168 -3.96 6.90 -2.88
CA PHE A 168 -3.39 6.43 -1.61
C PHE A 168 -4.14 5.23 -0.96
N SER A 169 -4.99 4.51 -1.70
CA SER A 169 -5.96 3.54 -1.24
C SER A 169 -5.42 2.12 -1.13
N TRP A 170 -4.28 1.75 -1.72
CA TRP A 170 -3.79 0.37 -1.63
C TRP A 170 -3.13 0.04 -0.29
N ILE A 171 -2.26 0.93 0.19
CA ILE A 171 -1.68 0.82 1.54
C ILE A 171 -2.81 0.89 2.59
N GLN A 172 -3.80 1.75 2.36
CA GLN A 172 -4.99 1.84 3.19
C GLN A 172 -5.90 0.60 3.09
N PHE A 173 -6.01 -0.03 1.92
CA PHE A 173 -6.74 -1.28 1.71
C PHE A 173 -6.07 -2.45 2.43
N CYS A 174 -4.74 -2.60 2.29
CA CYS A 174 -3.97 -3.57 3.06
C CYS A 174 -4.07 -3.29 4.57
N TYR A 175 -4.08 -2.02 5.00
CA TYR A 175 -4.28 -1.62 6.40
C TYR A 175 -5.68 -1.98 6.93
N GLU A 176 -6.74 -1.73 6.16
CA GLU A 176 -8.12 -1.99 6.54
C GLU A 176 -8.49 -3.49 6.50
N LEU A 177 -7.84 -4.29 5.65
CA LEU A 177 -8.05 -5.75 5.57
C LEU A 177 -7.24 -6.57 6.57
N THR A 178 -6.08 -6.10 6.99
CA THR A 178 -5.17 -6.90 7.84
C THR A 178 -5.33 -6.64 9.34
N GLU A 179 -6.20 -5.70 9.77
CA GLU A 179 -6.33 -5.20 11.16
C GLU A 179 -4.98 -4.82 11.82
N LYS A 180 -3.89 -4.73 11.05
CA LYS A 180 -2.53 -4.63 11.55
C LYS A 180 -1.90 -3.31 11.13
N LYS A 181 -1.82 -2.42 12.11
CA LYS A 181 -1.30 -1.05 12.00
C LYS A 181 0.19 -0.92 11.64
N HIS A 182 0.92 -2.04 11.56
CA HIS A 182 2.38 -2.04 11.42
C HIS A 182 2.88 -1.69 10.01
N LEU A 183 1.99 -1.70 9.01
CA LEU A 183 2.29 -1.37 7.61
C LEU A 183 2.52 0.13 7.35
N LEU A 184 2.17 1.01 8.30
CA LEU A 184 2.33 2.47 8.20
C LEU A 184 3.66 3.00 8.80
N LEU A 185 4.56 2.11 9.23
CA LEU A 185 5.84 2.49 9.86
C LEU A 185 7.04 2.47 8.91
N LEU A 186 6.81 2.31 7.61
CA LEU A 186 7.76 2.62 6.53
C LEU A 186 7.31 3.89 5.80
#